data_AF-A0A0Q8QAM3-F1
#
_entry.id   AF-A0A0Q8QAM3-F1
#
_cell.length_a   1.000
_cell.length_b   1.000
_cell.length_c   1.000
_cell.angle_alpha   90.00
_cell.angle_beta   90.00
_cell.angle_gamma   90.00
#
_symmetry.space_group_name_H-M   'P 1'
#
loop_
_entity.id
_entity.type
_entity.pdbx_description
1 polymer ?
#
loop_
_entity_poly.entity_id
_entity_poly.type
_entity_poly.pdbx_seq_one_letter_code
_entity_poly.pdbx_strand_id
1 'polypeptide(L)'
;MTDLVPTAESSAFDPITKDLQQLRIDAGLPSYNEIVLRITRVREGRGVDSAAARPARTTVYDAFRTGRRRMDPLLVGDIVRALGVPEGEVAAWQERVRIARLEVETSPAAVPEEHPAAAEVTQRRTTRRLLISLLAACVALNLLGRVTVDYLDLPIYLDMVGTAVSAVVLGPWWGALVGLVSNLAGTAISGPASLPFALVNVGGALVWGYGVRHRRFNSSLPRYFTLNLIVAFACTAIAAPIIVALGGEAHHRSDDLVAQIQAVTRQFVASVLAINLLMSMIDKVMSGFVALVVADVLDRPVAPPPAPQVRGGD
;
A
#
# COMPACT_ATOMS: atom_id res chain seq x y z
N MET A 1 19.87 -46.26 13.82
CA MET A 1 18.67 -46.13 14.68
C MET A 1 18.03 -44.81 14.29
N THR A 2 16.85 -44.88 13.71
CA THR A 2 16.26 -43.87 12.83
C THR A 2 15.63 -42.74 13.65
N ASP A 3 16.29 -41.58 13.72
CA ASP A 3 15.68 -40.37 14.29
C ASP A 3 14.85 -39.68 13.20
N LEU A 4 13.53 -39.80 13.37
CA LEU A 4 12.51 -39.15 12.57
C LEU A 4 12.58 -37.64 12.79
N VAL A 5 12.88 -36.90 11.72
CA VAL A 5 12.64 -35.47 11.61
C VAL A 5 11.18 -35.20 12.02
N PRO A 6 10.88 -34.22 12.90
CA PRO A 6 9.50 -33.88 13.23
C PRO A 6 8.81 -33.39 11.95
N THR A 7 7.92 -34.20 11.40
CA THR A 7 7.02 -33.80 10.32
C THR A 7 6.23 -32.59 10.80
N ALA A 8 6.15 -31.55 9.96
CA ALA A 8 5.35 -30.35 10.20
C ALA A 8 4.06 -30.69 10.94
N GLU A 9 3.86 -30.11 12.12
CA GLU A 9 2.73 -30.40 13.02
C GLU A 9 1.43 -30.38 12.21
N SER A 10 0.87 -31.58 11.96
CA SER A 10 -0.41 -31.70 11.28
C SER A 10 -1.48 -31.11 12.18
N SER A 11 -2.22 -30.13 11.67
CA SER A 11 -3.29 -29.53 12.45
C SER A 11 -4.42 -30.55 12.67
N ALA A 12 -5.09 -30.49 13.83
CA ALA A 12 -6.33 -31.23 14.10
C ALA A 12 -7.42 -30.97 13.04
N PHE A 13 -7.34 -29.84 12.31
CA PHE A 13 -8.27 -29.51 11.22
C PHE A 13 -7.85 -30.07 9.84
N ASP A 14 -6.63 -30.58 9.68
CA ASP A 14 -6.12 -31.07 8.39
C ASP A 14 -6.94 -32.23 7.80
N PRO A 15 -7.42 -33.21 8.59
CA PRO A 15 -8.31 -34.25 8.08
C PRO A 15 -9.62 -33.67 7.51
N ILE A 16 -10.20 -32.66 8.19
CA ILE A 16 -11.45 -32.01 7.76
C ILE A 16 -11.21 -31.25 6.45
N THR A 17 -10.08 -30.55 6.34
CA THR A 17 -9.71 -29.86 5.10
C THR A 17 -9.53 -30.84 3.93
N LYS A 18 -8.86 -31.98 4.14
CA LYS A 18 -8.70 -32.99 3.10
C LYS A 18 -10.06 -33.53 2.62
N ASP A 19 -10.97 -33.80 3.55
CA ASP A 19 -12.31 -34.26 3.19
C ASP A 19 -13.13 -33.17 2.46
N LEU A 20 -12.99 -31.90 2.84
CA LEU A 20 -13.59 -30.78 2.09
C LEU A 20 -13.03 -30.69 0.66
N GLN A 21 -11.71 -30.86 0.50
CA GLN A 21 -11.08 -30.89 -0.83
C GLN A 21 -11.63 -32.05 -1.67
N GLN A 22 -11.80 -33.23 -1.08
CA GLN A 22 -12.41 -34.38 -1.75
C GLN A 22 -13.86 -34.11 -2.13
N LEU A 23 -14.66 -33.57 -1.22
CA LEU A 23 -16.05 -33.22 -1.48
C LEU A 23 -16.19 -32.19 -2.63
N ARG A 24 -15.24 -31.25 -2.72
CA ARG A 24 -15.18 -30.30 -3.84
C ARG A 24 -14.84 -31.00 -5.16
N ILE A 25 -14.01 -32.03 -5.15
CA ILE A 25 -13.73 -32.85 -6.34
C ILE A 25 -15.01 -33.56 -6.78
N ASP A 26 -15.69 -34.22 -5.84
CA ASP A 26 -16.91 -34.99 -6.10
C ASP A 26 -18.06 -34.11 -6.62
N ALA A 27 -18.12 -32.84 -6.15
CA ALA A 27 -19.07 -31.84 -6.61
C ALA A 27 -18.72 -31.21 -7.98
N GLY A 28 -17.71 -31.72 -8.70
CA GLY A 28 -17.31 -31.27 -10.03
C GLY A 28 -16.33 -30.08 -10.04
N LEU A 29 -15.51 -29.93 -9.00
CA LEU A 29 -14.48 -28.89 -8.87
C LEU A 29 -14.98 -27.44 -9.06
N PRO A 30 -16.10 -27.02 -8.45
CA PRO A 30 -16.59 -25.65 -8.58
C PRO A 30 -15.53 -24.64 -8.14
N SER A 31 -15.50 -23.47 -8.80
CA SER A 31 -14.62 -22.38 -8.40
C SER A 31 -15.01 -21.85 -7.00
N TYR A 32 -14.08 -21.26 -6.26
CA TYR A 32 -14.40 -20.68 -4.95
C TYR A 32 -15.47 -19.58 -5.03
N ASN A 33 -15.54 -18.85 -6.14
CA ASN A 33 -16.61 -17.88 -6.37
C ASN A 33 -17.97 -18.56 -6.55
N GLU A 34 -18.02 -19.68 -7.26
CA GLU A 34 -19.23 -20.48 -7.41
C GLU A 34 -19.69 -21.04 -6.05
N ILE A 35 -18.76 -21.52 -5.22
CA ILE A 35 -19.07 -21.97 -3.85
C ILE A 35 -19.64 -20.80 -3.01
N VAL A 36 -19.06 -19.61 -3.08
CA VAL A 36 -19.61 -18.41 -2.40
C VAL A 36 -21.04 -18.11 -2.85
N LEU A 37 -21.31 -18.18 -4.16
CA LEU A 37 -22.66 -17.94 -4.70
C LEU A 37 -23.66 -18.99 -4.22
N ARG A 38 -23.27 -20.27 -4.20
CA ARG A 38 -24.11 -21.36 -3.69
C ARG A 38 -24.38 -21.20 -2.20
N ILE A 39 -23.38 -20.85 -1.38
CA ILE A 39 -23.56 -20.55 0.05
C ILE A 39 -24.53 -19.39 0.24
N THR A 40 -24.39 -18.33 -0.56
CA THR A 40 -25.27 -17.16 -0.49
C THR A 40 -26.72 -17.57 -0.72
N ARG A 41 -27.01 -18.34 -1.79
CA ARG A 41 -28.36 -18.87 -2.06
C ARG A 41 -28.91 -19.74 -0.92
N VAL A 42 -28.07 -20.59 -0.33
CA VAL A 42 -28.45 -21.45 0.80
C VAL A 42 -28.75 -20.64 2.07
N ARG A 43 -28.05 -19.52 2.30
CA ARG A 43 -28.33 -18.61 3.43
C ARG A 43 -29.59 -17.77 3.21
N GLU A 44 -29.77 -17.23 2.01
CA GLU A 44 -30.99 -16.49 1.64
C GLU A 44 -32.24 -17.37 1.72
N GLY A 45 -32.15 -18.62 1.26
CA GLY A 45 -33.24 -19.60 1.39
C GLY A 45 -33.61 -19.96 2.83
N ARG A 46 -32.74 -19.63 3.81
CA ARG A 46 -32.99 -19.77 5.25
C ARG A 46 -33.38 -18.45 5.93
N GLY A 47 -33.65 -17.41 5.16
CA GLY A 47 -34.10 -16.11 5.66
C GLY A 47 -32.98 -15.19 6.18
N VAL A 48 -31.72 -15.46 5.84
CA VAL A 48 -30.61 -14.53 6.13
C VAL A 48 -30.67 -13.36 5.15
N ASP A 49 -30.57 -12.13 5.68
CA ASP A 49 -30.48 -10.90 4.88
C ASP A 49 -29.39 -11.01 3.80
N SER A 50 -29.69 -10.63 2.56
CA SER A 50 -28.77 -10.63 1.42
C SER A 50 -27.43 -9.93 1.71
N ALA A 51 -27.40 -8.90 2.57
CA ALA A 51 -26.16 -8.25 2.96
C ALA A 51 -25.24 -9.15 3.84
N ALA A 52 -25.82 -10.00 4.68
CA ALA A 52 -25.11 -10.94 5.55
C ALA A 52 -24.96 -12.35 4.95
N ALA A 53 -25.75 -12.66 3.92
CA ALA A 53 -25.78 -13.97 3.29
C ALA A 53 -24.48 -14.29 2.52
N ARG A 54 -23.75 -13.28 2.03
CA ARG A 54 -22.56 -13.50 1.21
C ARG A 54 -21.28 -13.61 2.04
N PRO A 55 -20.65 -14.80 2.16
CA PRO A 55 -19.35 -14.92 2.81
C PRO A 55 -18.22 -14.32 1.96
N ALA A 56 -17.14 -13.89 2.61
CA ALA A 56 -15.95 -13.45 1.91
C ALA A 56 -15.26 -14.62 1.18
N ARG A 57 -14.79 -14.37 -0.05
CA ARG A 57 -14.12 -15.38 -0.89
C ARG A 57 -12.89 -15.98 -0.20
N THR A 58 -12.11 -15.15 0.47
CA THR A 58 -10.91 -15.58 1.23
C THR A 58 -11.28 -16.55 2.34
N THR A 59 -12.35 -16.28 3.08
CA THR A 59 -12.86 -17.15 4.15
C THR A 59 -13.25 -18.54 3.63
N VAL A 60 -13.92 -18.61 2.46
CA VAL A 60 -14.24 -19.89 1.80
C VAL A 60 -12.97 -20.57 1.30
N TYR A 61 -12.07 -19.86 0.63
CA TYR A 61 -10.80 -20.40 0.14
C TYR A 61 -9.95 -21.00 1.27
N ASP A 62 -9.86 -20.30 2.40
CA ASP A 62 -9.03 -20.74 3.52
C ASP A 62 -9.57 -21.98 4.24
N ALA A 63 -10.86 -22.30 4.11
CA ALA A 63 -11.42 -23.55 4.62
C ALA A 63 -10.83 -24.79 3.91
N PHE A 64 -10.33 -24.62 2.69
CA PHE A 64 -9.68 -25.67 1.90
C PHE A 64 -8.14 -25.69 2.03
N ARG A 65 -7.54 -24.93 2.97
CA ARG A 65 -6.07 -24.94 3.20
C ARG A 65 -5.72 -25.71 4.48
N THR A 66 -4.69 -26.54 4.41
CA THR A 66 -4.13 -27.26 5.56
C THR A 66 -3.29 -26.31 6.45
N GLY A 67 -2.92 -26.76 7.65
CA GLY A 67 -2.14 -26.00 8.62
C GLY A 67 -2.95 -24.95 9.40
N ARG A 68 -4.28 -25.04 9.35
CA ARG A 68 -5.19 -24.10 10.03
C ARG A 68 -5.27 -24.41 11.52
N ARG A 69 -5.02 -23.46 12.41
CA ARG A 69 -5.24 -23.62 13.86
C ARG A 69 -6.68 -23.28 14.32
N ARG A 70 -7.52 -22.78 13.40
CA ARG A 70 -8.93 -22.42 13.67
C ARG A 70 -9.81 -22.62 12.43
N MET A 71 -11.04 -23.08 12.65
CA MET A 71 -12.05 -23.28 11.61
C MET A 71 -13.45 -23.03 12.19
N ASP A 72 -14.32 -22.36 11.44
CA ASP A 72 -15.69 -22.05 11.88
C ASP A 72 -16.65 -23.20 11.49
N PRO A 73 -17.30 -23.87 12.46
CA PRO A 73 -18.24 -24.96 12.16
C PRO A 73 -19.44 -24.50 11.34
N LEU A 74 -19.93 -23.26 11.51
CA LEU A 74 -21.09 -22.77 10.75
C LEU A 74 -20.72 -22.60 9.27
N LEU A 75 -19.56 -21.99 8.99
CA LEU A 75 -19.03 -21.86 7.64
C LEU A 75 -18.82 -23.23 6.98
N VAL A 76 -18.22 -24.20 7.67
CA VAL A 76 -18.05 -25.55 7.13
C VAL A 76 -19.41 -26.17 6.80
N GLY A 77 -20.38 -26.00 7.69
CA GLY A 77 -21.77 -26.42 7.43
C GLY A 77 -22.37 -25.79 6.17
N ASP A 78 -22.09 -24.52 5.90
CA ASP A 78 -22.55 -23.85 4.69
C ASP A 78 -21.83 -24.35 3.44
N ILE A 79 -20.52 -24.60 3.53
CA ILE A 79 -19.71 -25.15 2.43
C ILE A 79 -20.22 -26.53 2.03
N VAL A 80 -20.43 -27.44 2.99
CA VAL A 80 -20.86 -28.81 2.67
C VAL A 80 -22.27 -28.84 2.09
N ARG A 81 -23.20 -27.99 2.58
CA ARG A 81 -24.52 -27.79 1.95
C ARG A 81 -24.39 -27.29 0.51
N ALA A 82 -23.56 -26.28 0.29
CA ALA A 82 -23.33 -25.72 -1.04
C ALA A 82 -22.67 -26.70 -2.02
N LEU A 83 -21.97 -27.71 -1.49
CA LEU A 83 -21.38 -28.81 -2.26
C LEU A 83 -22.32 -30.02 -2.41
N GLY A 84 -23.53 -29.98 -1.85
CA GLY A 84 -24.57 -30.99 -2.07
C GLY A 84 -24.71 -32.06 -0.98
N VAL A 85 -24.08 -31.88 0.18
CA VAL A 85 -24.24 -32.79 1.33
C VAL A 85 -25.66 -32.66 1.91
N PRO A 86 -26.38 -33.78 2.15
CA PRO A 86 -27.71 -33.77 2.75
C PRO A 86 -27.73 -33.14 4.15
N GLU A 87 -28.83 -32.45 4.51
CA GLU A 87 -28.94 -31.75 5.81
C GLU A 87 -28.70 -32.65 7.03
N GLY A 88 -29.06 -33.93 6.96
CA GLY A 88 -28.83 -34.90 8.05
C GLY A 88 -27.35 -35.15 8.35
N GLU A 89 -26.46 -34.93 7.38
CA GLU A 89 -25.02 -35.16 7.52
C GLU A 89 -24.26 -33.88 7.90
N VAL A 90 -24.87 -32.71 7.71
CA VAL A 90 -24.20 -31.42 7.99
C VAL A 90 -23.83 -31.28 9.46
N ALA A 91 -24.68 -31.75 10.37
CA ALA A 91 -24.41 -31.70 11.81
C ALA A 91 -23.14 -32.48 12.19
N ALA A 92 -22.87 -33.61 11.51
CA ALA A 92 -21.66 -34.40 11.72
C ALA A 92 -20.40 -33.63 11.31
N TRP A 93 -20.44 -32.90 10.19
CA TRP A 93 -19.34 -32.03 9.78
C TRP A 93 -19.07 -30.90 10.78
N GLN A 94 -20.12 -30.28 11.29
CA GLN A 94 -20.01 -29.23 12.31
C GLN A 94 -19.48 -29.78 13.64
N GLU A 95 -19.85 -31.01 14.00
CA GLU A 95 -19.35 -31.70 15.19
C GLU A 95 -17.86 -32.04 15.07
N ARG A 96 -17.41 -32.55 13.91
CA ARG A 96 -15.99 -32.82 13.65
C ARG A 96 -15.13 -31.58 13.86
N VAL A 97 -15.60 -30.41 13.40
CA VAL A 97 -14.91 -29.12 13.61
C VAL A 97 -14.90 -28.73 15.08
N ARG A 98 -15.99 -28.99 15.83
CA ARG A 98 -16.05 -28.73 17.28
C ARG A 98 -15.11 -29.63 18.07
N ILE A 99 -15.04 -30.92 17.74
CA ILE A 99 -14.11 -31.87 18.37
C ILE A 99 -12.66 -31.47 18.10
N ALA A 100 -12.29 -31.20 16.84
CA ALA A 100 -10.94 -30.75 16.48
C ALA A 100 -10.55 -29.44 17.20
N ARG A 101 -11.54 -28.56 17.44
CA ARG A 101 -11.32 -27.34 18.23
C ARG A 101 -11.05 -27.65 19.71
N LEU A 102 -11.79 -28.58 20.30
CA LEU A 102 -11.56 -29.03 21.69
C LEU A 102 -10.19 -29.69 21.83
N GLU A 103 -9.74 -30.46 20.85
CA GLU A 103 -8.38 -31.06 20.85
C GLU A 103 -7.28 -30.00 20.84
N VAL A 104 -7.45 -28.94 20.05
CA VAL A 104 -6.51 -27.80 20.02
C VAL A 104 -6.55 -27.03 21.35
N GLU A 105 -7.73 -26.90 21.98
CA GLU A 105 -7.91 -26.20 23.26
C GLU A 105 -7.41 -27.02 24.48
N THR A 106 -7.37 -28.36 24.39
CA THR A 106 -7.02 -29.26 25.50
C THR A 106 -5.59 -29.81 25.46
N SER A 107 -4.83 -29.55 24.39
CA SER A 107 -3.45 -30.02 24.25
C SER A 107 -2.50 -29.39 25.31
N PRO A 108 -1.70 -30.19 26.04
CA PRO A 108 -0.87 -29.76 27.17
C PRO A 108 0.35 -28.88 26.79
N ALA A 109 0.49 -28.50 25.51
CA ALA A 109 1.41 -27.45 25.08
C ALA A 109 0.95 -26.03 25.47
N ALA A 110 -0.16 -25.90 26.22
CA ALA A 110 -0.68 -24.65 26.75
C ALA A 110 0.12 -24.13 27.97
N VAL A 111 1.42 -23.88 27.81
CA VAL A 111 1.94 -22.59 28.29
C VAL A 111 1.18 -21.54 27.48
N PRO A 112 0.65 -20.44 28.06
CA PRO A 112 -0.09 -19.46 27.27
C PRO A 112 0.79 -18.84 26.18
N GLU A 113 0.86 -19.45 24.99
CA GLU A 113 1.41 -18.82 23.80
C GLU A 113 0.56 -17.58 23.54
N GLU A 114 1.23 -16.43 23.51
CA GLU A 114 0.64 -15.11 23.37
C GLU A 114 -0.47 -15.08 22.32
N HIS A 115 -1.64 -14.63 22.76
CA HIS A 115 -2.85 -14.43 21.97
C HIS A 115 -2.60 -14.08 20.49
N PRO A 116 -3.37 -14.61 19.52
CA PRO A 116 -3.39 -14.10 18.15
C PRO A 116 -3.78 -12.62 18.07
N ALA A 117 -4.42 -12.07 19.11
CA ALA A 117 -4.57 -10.63 19.29
C ALA A 117 -3.22 -9.93 19.48
N ALA A 118 -2.26 -10.49 20.21
CA ALA A 118 -0.90 -9.95 20.32
C ALA A 118 -0.15 -10.03 18.98
N ALA A 119 -0.32 -11.09 18.19
CA ALA A 119 0.29 -11.19 16.85
C ALA A 119 -0.35 -10.23 15.84
N GLU A 120 -1.68 -10.10 15.76
CA GLU A 120 -2.35 -9.10 14.93
C GLU A 120 -2.06 -7.67 15.42
N VAL A 121 -2.03 -7.44 16.74
CA VAL A 121 -1.66 -6.14 17.32
C VAL A 121 -0.19 -5.83 17.02
N THR A 122 0.70 -6.82 17.08
CA THR A 122 2.13 -6.66 16.75
C THR A 122 2.30 -6.42 15.26
N GLN A 123 1.61 -7.15 14.39
CA GLN A 123 1.64 -6.94 12.94
C GLN A 123 1.08 -5.56 12.58
N ARG A 124 -0.07 -5.15 13.14
CA ARG A 124 -0.63 -3.80 12.97
C ARG A 124 0.29 -2.73 13.51
N ARG A 125 0.93 -2.95 14.67
CA ARG A 125 1.94 -2.04 15.24
C ARG A 125 3.15 -1.92 14.33
N THR A 126 3.65 -3.02 13.78
CA THR A 126 4.79 -3.04 12.85
C THR A 126 4.44 -2.34 11.54
N THR A 127 3.30 -2.63 10.93
CA THR A 127 2.83 -1.92 9.71
C THR A 127 2.64 -0.43 9.97
N ARG A 128 2.04 -0.05 11.11
CA ARG A 128 1.87 1.36 11.47
C ARG A 128 3.21 2.06 11.72
N ARG A 129 4.15 1.40 12.41
CA ARG A 129 5.51 1.92 12.62
C ARG A 129 6.22 2.12 11.28
N LEU A 130 6.19 1.13 10.39
CA LEU A 130 6.77 1.23 9.05
C LEU A 130 6.14 2.38 8.24
N LEU A 131 4.82 2.52 8.26
CA LEU A 131 4.11 3.62 7.63
C LEU A 131 4.59 4.97 8.18
N ILE A 132 4.60 5.15 9.50
CA ILE A 132 5.02 6.39 10.15
C ILE A 132 6.50 6.68 9.84
N SER A 133 7.38 5.68 9.92
CA SER A 133 8.79 5.83 9.58
C SER A 133 9.00 6.25 8.14
N LEU A 134 8.26 5.67 7.19
CA LEU A 134 8.33 6.05 5.78
C LEU A 134 7.83 7.48 5.56
N LEU A 135 6.71 7.87 6.18
CA LEU A 135 6.19 9.24 6.09
C LEU A 135 7.19 10.25 6.68
N ALA A 136 7.75 9.94 7.86
CA ALA A 136 8.78 10.78 8.50
C ALA A 136 10.04 10.90 7.63
N ALA A 137 10.50 9.79 7.04
CA ALA A 137 11.63 9.80 6.11
C ALA A 137 11.34 10.64 4.86
N CYS A 138 10.13 10.58 4.31
CA CYS A 138 9.73 11.40 3.17
C CYS A 138 9.70 12.89 3.52
N VAL A 139 9.19 13.26 4.70
CA VAL A 139 9.23 14.65 5.18
C VAL A 139 10.68 15.11 5.35
N ALA A 140 11.52 14.30 6.01
CA ALA A 140 12.94 14.61 6.20
C ALA A 140 13.66 14.78 4.85
N LEU A 141 13.35 13.96 3.85
CA LEU A 141 13.91 14.05 2.51
C LEU A 141 13.54 15.37 1.82
N ASN A 142 12.28 15.81 1.94
CA ASN A 142 11.86 17.11 1.40
C ASN A 142 12.57 18.28 2.09
N LEU A 143 12.70 18.24 3.42
CA LEU A 143 13.42 19.27 4.18
C LEU A 143 14.91 19.30 3.83
N LEU A 144 15.53 18.14 3.64
CA LEU A 144 16.92 18.03 3.19
C LEU A 144 17.09 18.58 1.77
N GLY A 145 16.16 18.28 0.86
CA GLY A 145 16.13 18.85 -0.49
C GLY A 145 16.09 20.37 -0.45
N ARG A 146 15.19 20.93 0.37
CA ARG A 146 15.07 22.37 0.58
C ARG A 146 16.35 23.01 1.12
N VAL A 147 16.93 22.46 2.19
CA VAL A 147 18.19 22.95 2.76
C VAL A 147 19.32 22.89 1.72
N THR A 148 19.36 21.84 0.90
CA THR A 148 20.37 21.69 -0.15
C THR A 148 20.22 22.77 -1.23
N VAL A 149 18.99 23.07 -1.64
CA VAL A 149 18.69 24.14 -2.60
C VAL A 149 19.07 25.51 -2.04
N ASP A 150 18.70 25.79 -0.80
CA ASP A 150 19.01 27.07 -0.14
C ASP A 150 20.52 27.23 0.08
N TYR A 151 21.25 26.15 0.38
CA TYR A 151 22.71 26.19 0.58
C TYR A 151 23.51 26.28 -0.73
N LEU A 152 23.07 25.60 -1.79
CA LEU A 152 23.75 25.55 -3.08
C LEU A 152 23.22 26.57 -4.09
N ASP A 153 22.23 27.38 -3.72
CA ASP A 153 21.65 28.41 -4.58
C ASP A 153 21.12 27.82 -5.91
N LEU A 154 20.41 26.69 -5.83
CA LEU A 154 19.90 25.99 -7.01
C LEU A 154 18.61 26.63 -7.54
N PRO A 155 18.41 26.72 -8.87
CA PRO A 155 17.16 27.23 -9.46
C PRO A 155 16.01 26.21 -9.48
N ILE A 156 16.17 25.04 -8.86
CA ILE A 156 15.18 23.96 -8.75
C ILE A 156 14.77 23.77 -7.29
N TYR A 157 13.63 23.13 -7.02
CA TYR A 157 13.01 23.13 -5.68
C TYR A 157 13.38 21.94 -4.79
N LEU A 158 13.50 20.72 -5.33
CA LEU A 158 13.83 19.44 -4.67
C LEU A 158 13.01 19.08 -3.40
N ASP A 159 12.02 19.89 -3.03
CA ASP A 159 11.22 19.76 -1.81
C ASP A 159 9.98 18.88 -1.99
N MET A 160 9.88 18.19 -3.13
CA MET A 160 8.79 17.30 -3.50
C MET A 160 9.22 15.84 -3.72
N VAL A 161 10.48 15.49 -3.46
CA VAL A 161 10.97 14.11 -3.69
C VAL A 161 10.25 13.11 -2.78
N GLY A 162 10.20 13.37 -1.48
CA GLY A 162 9.46 12.56 -0.52
C GLY A 162 7.94 12.61 -0.75
N THR A 163 7.42 13.75 -1.22
CA THR A 163 6.02 13.90 -1.64
C THR A 163 5.70 12.96 -2.81
N ALA A 164 6.56 12.89 -3.82
CA ALA A 164 6.43 11.98 -4.95
C ALA A 164 6.52 10.51 -4.51
N VAL A 165 7.51 10.16 -3.68
CA VAL A 165 7.70 8.81 -3.13
C VAL A 165 6.43 8.34 -2.41
N SER A 166 5.94 9.13 -1.45
CA SER A 166 4.75 8.79 -0.68
C SER A 166 3.47 8.78 -1.52
N ALA A 167 3.34 9.66 -2.52
CA ALA A 167 2.21 9.65 -3.45
C ALA A 167 2.15 8.37 -4.30
N VAL A 168 3.29 7.98 -4.87
CA VAL A 168 3.42 6.80 -5.73
C VAL A 168 3.23 5.52 -4.92
N VAL A 169 3.97 5.37 -3.81
CA VAL A 169 3.97 4.16 -2.98
C VAL A 169 2.66 4.04 -2.17
N LEU A 170 2.33 5.05 -1.36
CA LEU A 170 1.28 4.93 -0.35
C LEU A 170 -0.11 5.41 -0.80
N GLY A 171 -0.18 6.47 -1.61
CA GLY A 171 -1.47 7.08 -1.93
C GLY A 171 -1.39 8.56 -2.26
N PRO A 172 -2.25 9.08 -3.14
CA PRO A 172 -2.33 10.52 -3.40
C PRO A 172 -2.49 11.34 -2.12
N TRP A 173 -3.32 10.88 -1.17
CA TRP A 173 -3.56 11.57 0.10
C TRP A 173 -2.41 11.45 1.10
N TRP A 174 -1.65 10.35 1.08
CA TRP A 174 -0.43 10.23 1.88
C TRP A 174 0.67 11.15 1.35
N GLY A 175 0.80 11.25 0.03
CA GLY A 175 1.66 12.25 -0.61
C GLY A 175 1.25 13.68 -0.26
N ALA A 176 -0.05 13.99 -0.34
CA ALA A 176 -0.55 15.31 0.01
C ALA A 176 -0.25 15.66 1.48
N LEU A 177 -0.41 14.69 2.40
CA LEU A 177 -0.07 14.86 3.80
C LEU A 177 1.44 15.15 3.97
N VAL A 178 2.32 14.38 3.33
CA VAL A 178 3.77 14.62 3.38
C VAL A 178 4.12 16.00 2.85
N GLY A 179 3.56 16.38 1.68
CA GLY A 179 3.81 17.68 1.07
C GLY A 179 3.33 18.84 1.94
N LEU A 180 2.16 18.72 2.55
CA LEU A 180 1.63 19.71 3.50
C LEU A 180 2.52 19.85 4.73
N VAL A 181 2.83 18.72 5.39
CA VAL A 181 3.65 18.71 6.62
C VAL A 181 5.07 19.23 6.34
N SER A 182 5.67 18.85 5.21
CA SER A 182 7.01 19.33 4.84
C SER A 182 7.03 20.84 4.62
N ASN A 183 5.99 21.40 3.98
CA ASN A 183 5.92 22.85 3.80
C ASN A 183 5.70 23.60 5.09
N LEU A 184 4.80 23.12 5.96
CA LEU A 184 4.59 23.70 7.28
C LEU A 184 5.87 23.66 8.12
N ALA A 185 6.56 22.52 8.15
CA ALA A 185 7.80 22.35 8.90
C ALA A 185 8.93 23.24 8.37
N GLY A 186 9.08 23.33 7.04
CA GLY A 186 10.15 24.11 6.43
C GLY A 186 9.87 25.62 6.38
N THR A 187 8.77 26.12 6.95
CA THR A 187 8.60 27.56 7.21
C THR A 187 9.68 28.12 8.13
N ALA A 188 10.19 27.30 9.05
CA ALA A 188 11.31 27.65 9.91
C ALA A 188 12.64 27.78 9.15
N ILE A 189 12.71 27.26 7.92
CA ILE A 189 13.91 27.24 7.08
C ILE A 189 13.85 28.39 6.08
N SER A 190 12.81 28.42 5.24
CA SER A 190 12.69 29.35 4.11
C SER A 190 11.69 30.49 4.37
N GLY A 191 11.20 30.62 5.60
CA GLY A 191 10.30 31.69 6.03
C GLY A 191 8.82 31.50 5.67
N PRO A 192 7.94 32.38 6.18
CA PRO A 192 6.48 32.25 6.02
C PRO A 192 5.99 32.39 4.57
N ALA A 193 6.75 33.05 3.69
CA ALA A 193 6.42 33.21 2.28
C ALA A 193 6.34 31.85 1.53
N SER A 194 6.94 30.79 2.08
CA SER A 194 6.85 29.43 1.54
C SER A 194 5.51 28.74 1.79
N LEU A 195 4.69 29.22 2.74
CA LEU A 195 3.43 28.56 3.15
C LEU A 195 2.45 28.29 2.00
N PRO A 196 2.16 29.25 1.09
CA PRO A 196 1.21 29.02 0.00
C PRO A 196 1.64 27.89 -0.95
N PHE A 197 2.95 27.61 -1.05
CA PHE A 197 3.49 26.55 -1.90
C PHE A 197 3.21 25.15 -1.34
N ALA A 198 2.66 25.02 -0.12
CA ALA A 198 2.04 23.78 0.34
C ALA A 198 0.96 23.27 -0.63
N LEU A 199 0.21 24.19 -1.27
CA LEU A 199 -0.81 23.85 -2.27
C LEU A 199 -0.19 23.21 -3.53
N VAL A 200 1.00 23.66 -3.93
CA VAL A 200 1.76 23.10 -5.05
C VAL A 200 2.16 21.67 -4.74
N ASN A 201 2.65 21.45 -3.52
CA ASN A 201 3.02 20.13 -3.01
C ASN A 201 1.83 19.16 -2.98
N VAL A 202 0.69 19.60 -2.45
CA VAL A 202 -0.57 18.84 -2.45
C VAL A 202 -1.02 18.53 -3.87
N GLY A 203 -1.07 19.54 -4.75
CA GLY A 203 -1.49 19.36 -6.14
C GLY A 203 -0.63 18.33 -6.89
N GLY A 204 0.69 18.44 -6.77
CA GLY A 204 1.61 17.49 -7.38
C GLY A 204 1.43 16.07 -6.85
N ALA A 205 1.25 15.91 -5.53
CA ALA A 205 0.99 14.61 -4.91
C ALA A 205 -0.28 13.94 -5.43
N LEU A 206 -1.36 14.70 -5.58
CA LEU A 206 -2.63 14.18 -6.10
C LEU A 206 -2.46 13.71 -7.55
N VAL A 207 -1.79 14.50 -8.39
CA VAL A 207 -1.56 14.15 -9.79
C VAL A 207 -0.67 12.91 -9.92
N TRP A 208 0.45 12.83 -9.18
CA TRP A 208 1.28 11.62 -9.15
C TRP A 208 0.51 10.40 -8.68
N GLY A 209 -0.13 10.48 -7.51
CA GLY A 209 -0.78 9.34 -6.87
C GLY A 209 -1.97 8.80 -7.66
N TYR A 210 -2.82 9.68 -8.22
CA TYR A 210 -3.94 9.25 -9.07
C TYR A 210 -3.49 8.84 -10.47
N GLY A 211 -2.45 9.47 -11.02
CA GLY A 211 -1.84 9.08 -12.31
C GLY A 211 -1.29 7.66 -12.27
N VAL A 212 -0.65 7.27 -11.16
CA VAL A 212 -0.19 5.89 -10.95
C VAL A 212 -1.37 4.95 -10.67
N ARG A 213 -2.27 5.27 -9.73
CA ARG A 213 -3.32 4.34 -9.29
C ARG A 213 -4.43 4.08 -10.30
N HIS A 214 -4.92 5.12 -10.99
CA HIS A 214 -6.06 4.97 -11.90
C HIS A 214 -5.64 4.83 -13.36
N ARG A 215 -4.61 5.56 -13.78
CA ARG A 215 -4.16 5.60 -15.19
C ARG A 215 -2.98 4.68 -15.49
N ARG A 216 -2.38 4.05 -14.47
CA ARG A 216 -1.21 3.16 -14.59
C ARG A 216 -0.06 3.80 -15.36
N PHE A 217 0.19 5.08 -15.11
CA PHE A 217 1.26 5.79 -15.81
C PHE A 217 2.67 5.29 -15.45
N ASN A 218 2.83 4.50 -14.39
CA ASN A 218 4.09 3.79 -14.08
C ASN A 218 4.31 2.51 -14.92
N SER A 219 3.38 2.15 -15.81
CA SER A 219 3.49 0.93 -16.65
C SER A 219 4.65 0.96 -17.66
N SER A 220 5.20 2.13 -17.98
CA SER A 220 6.37 2.26 -18.86
C SER A 220 7.08 3.60 -18.64
N LEU A 221 8.38 3.66 -18.94
CA LEU A 221 9.19 4.88 -18.78
C LEU A 221 8.61 6.11 -19.51
N PRO A 222 8.15 6.02 -20.78
CA PRO A 222 7.58 7.18 -21.47
C PRO A 222 6.29 7.67 -20.83
N ARG A 223 5.41 6.77 -20.38
CA ARG A 223 4.16 7.15 -19.70
C ARG A 223 4.45 7.84 -18.37
N TYR A 224 5.47 7.37 -17.65
CA TYR A 224 5.87 7.96 -16.38
C TYR A 224 6.52 9.33 -16.59
N PHE A 225 7.35 9.47 -17.63
CA PHE A 225 7.88 10.77 -18.05
C PHE A 225 6.74 11.75 -18.37
N THR A 226 5.74 11.34 -19.15
CA THR A 226 4.55 12.17 -19.42
C THR A 226 3.81 12.55 -18.14
N LEU A 227 3.65 11.64 -17.19
CA LEU A 227 3.07 11.98 -15.88
C LEU A 227 3.86 13.09 -15.19
N ASN A 228 5.19 13.02 -15.17
CA ASN A 228 6.02 14.09 -14.56
C ASN A 228 5.84 15.44 -15.24
N LEU A 229 5.64 15.46 -16.57
CA LEU A 229 5.31 16.71 -17.28
C LEU A 229 3.93 17.25 -16.90
N ILE A 230 2.93 16.37 -16.75
CA ILE A 230 1.58 16.76 -16.29
C ILE A 230 1.65 17.32 -14.87
N VAL A 231 2.44 16.69 -13.99
CA VAL A 231 2.67 17.17 -12.62
C VAL A 231 3.35 18.54 -12.63
N ALA A 232 4.36 18.74 -13.48
CA ALA A 232 5.02 20.04 -13.62
C ALA A 232 4.05 21.14 -14.07
N PHE A 233 3.19 20.84 -15.04
CA PHE A 233 2.16 21.77 -15.50
C PHE A 233 1.15 22.09 -14.39
N ALA A 234 0.67 21.08 -13.66
CA ALA A 234 -0.25 21.26 -12.55
C ALA A 234 0.37 22.08 -11.41
N CYS A 235 1.63 21.80 -11.05
CA CYS A 235 2.38 22.56 -10.06
C CYS A 235 2.55 24.01 -10.51
N THR A 236 2.88 24.24 -11.78
CA THR A 236 3.03 25.58 -12.35
C THR A 236 1.72 26.35 -12.35
N ALA A 237 0.60 25.71 -12.71
CA ALA A 237 -0.71 26.33 -12.71
C ALA A 237 -1.14 26.80 -11.32
N ILE A 238 -0.65 26.15 -10.26
CA ILE A 238 -0.88 26.54 -8.86
C ILE A 238 0.15 27.60 -8.40
N ALA A 239 1.43 27.40 -8.72
CA ALA A 239 2.53 28.23 -8.24
C ALA A 239 2.57 29.61 -8.92
N ALA A 240 2.35 29.69 -10.24
CA ALA A 240 2.51 30.94 -10.97
C ALA A 240 1.56 32.06 -10.48
N PRO A 241 0.26 31.81 -10.21
CA PRO A 241 -0.61 32.82 -9.60
C PRO A 241 -0.11 33.28 -8.22
N ILE A 242 0.44 32.37 -7.41
CA ILE A 242 1.02 32.70 -6.10
C ILE A 242 2.23 33.62 -6.27
N ILE A 243 3.17 33.27 -7.16
CA ILE A 243 4.38 34.07 -7.43
C ILE A 243 4.00 35.46 -7.95
N VAL A 244 3.04 35.55 -8.87
CA VAL A 244 2.54 36.83 -9.39
C VAL A 244 1.91 37.67 -8.28
N ALA A 245 1.12 37.06 -7.37
CA ALA A 245 0.53 37.77 -6.24
C ALA A 245 1.57 38.27 -5.22
N LEU A 246 2.73 37.61 -5.13
CA LEU A 246 3.88 38.04 -4.34
C LEU A 246 4.79 39.04 -5.07
N GLY A 247 4.38 39.55 -6.25
CA GLY A 247 5.18 40.51 -7.02
C GLY A 247 6.42 39.92 -7.70
N GLY A 248 6.55 38.58 -7.73
CA GLY A 248 7.72 37.89 -8.29
C GLY A 248 8.80 37.56 -7.26
N GLU A 249 8.58 37.88 -5.98
CA GLU A 249 9.53 37.68 -4.89
C GLU A 249 9.11 36.50 -4.01
N ALA A 250 9.19 35.29 -4.57
CA ALA A 250 8.94 34.05 -3.83
C ALA A 250 10.09 33.66 -2.89
N HIS A 251 11.16 34.46 -2.84
CA HIS A 251 12.40 34.22 -2.10
C HIS A 251 13.08 32.93 -2.57
N HIS A 252 13.10 32.74 -3.90
CA HIS A 252 13.73 31.58 -4.51
C HIS A 252 14.67 31.97 -5.65
N ARG A 253 15.70 31.16 -5.89
CA ARG A 253 16.72 31.43 -6.93
C ARG A 253 16.13 31.62 -8.33
N SER A 254 14.99 30.97 -8.61
CA SER A 254 14.30 31.14 -9.89
C SER A 254 13.77 32.56 -10.11
N ASP A 255 13.61 33.36 -9.06
CA ASP A 255 13.10 34.73 -9.13
C ASP A 255 14.10 35.65 -9.85
N ASP A 256 15.41 35.44 -9.62
CA ASP A 256 16.47 36.16 -10.35
C ASP A 256 16.40 35.88 -11.85
N LEU A 257 16.10 34.64 -12.22
CA LEU A 257 15.94 34.24 -13.63
C LEU A 257 14.67 34.86 -14.23
N VAL A 258 13.58 34.95 -13.46
CA VAL A 258 12.37 35.66 -13.87
C VAL A 258 12.68 37.14 -14.12
N ALA A 259 13.41 37.80 -13.22
CA ALA A 259 13.78 39.21 -13.34
C ALA A 259 14.66 39.46 -14.57
N GLN A 260 15.63 38.59 -14.83
CA GLN A 260 16.49 38.68 -16.02
C GLN A 260 15.69 38.54 -17.32
N ILE A 261 14.78 37.55 -17.40
CA ILE A 261 13.93 37.39 -18.58
C ILE A 261 12.96 38.56 -18.72
N GLN A 262 12.36 39.02 -17.63
CA GLN A 262 11.47 40.19 -17.63
C GLN A 262 12.18 41.45 -18.12
N ALA A 263 13.45 41.67 -17.76
CA ALA A 263 14.22 42.82 -18.24
C ALA A 263 14.32 42.87 -19.78
N VAL A 264 14.33 41.70 -20.42
CA VAL A 264 14.39 41.56 -21.89
C VAL A 264 13.00 41.57 -22.51
N THR A 265 12.06 40.76 -22.01
CA THR A 265 10.74 40.55 -22.62
C THR A 265 9.75 41.66 -22.29
N ARG A 266 9.96 42.38 -21.18
CA ARG A 266 9.02 43.32 -20.56
C ARG A 266 7.64 42.72 -20.24
N GLN A 267 7.56 41.39 -20.13
CA GLN A 267 6.31 40.67 -19.87
C GLN A 267 6.42 39.87 -18.56
N PHE A 268 6.06 40.50 -17.44
CA PHE A 268 6.22 39.90 -16.11
C PHE A 268 5.56 38.51 -15.96
N VAL A 269 4.25 38.42 -16.22
CA VAL A 269 3.49 37.17 -16.04
C VAL A 269 4.01 36.05 -16.97
N ALA A 270 4.38 36.40 -18.21
CA ALA A 270 4.94 35.43 -19.15
C ALA A 270 6.30 34.92 -18.68
N SER A 271 7.17 35.79 -18.15
CA SER A 271 8.46 35.41 -17.57
C SER A 271 8.29 34.48 -16.37
N VAL A 272 7.37 34.79 -15.45
CA VAL A 272 7.04 33.93 -14.30
C VAL A 272 6.58 32.55 -14.78
N LEU A 273 5.62 32.49 -15.71
CA LEU A 273 5.11 31.22 -16.24
C LEU A 273 6.21 30.40 -16.90
N ALA A 274 7.03 31.02 -17.76
CA ALA A 274 8.05 30.32 -18.53
C ALA A 274 9.16 29.75 -17.64
N ILE A 275 9.73 30.57 -16.74
CA ILE A 275 10.79 30.12 -15.84
C ILE A 275 10.27 29.10 -14.84
N ASN A 276 9.10 29.35 -14.23
CA ASN A 276 8.55 28.42 -13.26
C ASN A 276 8.18 27.08 -13.90
N LEU A 277 7.65 27.08 -15.14
CA LEU A 277 7.38 25.84 -15.87
C LEU A 277 8.66 25.08 -16.15
N LEU A 278 9.71 25.75 -16.65
CA LEU A 278 10.99 25.12 -16.96
C LEU A 278 11.61 24.47 -15.73
N MET A 279 11.68 25.21 -14.61
CA MET A 279 12.24 24.70 -13.35
C MET A 279 11.36 23.59 -12.77
N SER A 280 10.03 23.74 -12.84
CA SER A 280 9.12 22.69 -12.40
C SER A 280 9.21 21.43 -13.28
N MET A 281 9.53 21.52 -14.57
CA MET A 281 9.72 20.33 -15.41
C MET A 281 10.96 19.55 -14.98
N ILE A 282 12.10 20.22 -14.82
CA ILE A 282 13.35 19.61 -14.36
C ILE A 282 13.12 18.95 -13.00
N ASP A 283 12.54 19.71 -12.06
CA ASP A 283 12.34 19.26 -10.69
C ASP A 283 11.40 18.05 -10.58
N LYS A 284 10.29 18.05 -11.32
CA LYS A 284 9.27 16.98 -11.24
C LYS A 284 9.71 15.73 -11.97
N VAL A 285 10.49 15.87 -13.04
CA VAL A 285 11.14 14.73 -13.69
C VAL A 285 12.12 14.08 -12.70
N MET A 286 13.02 14.85 -12.08
CA MET A 286 13.98 14.33 -11.11
C MET A 286 13.30 13.65 -9.92
N SER A 287 12.40 14.38 -9.24
CA SER A 287 11.66 13.87 -8.07
C SER A 287 10.82 12.64 -8.39
N GLY A 288 10.14 12.64 -9.54
CA GLY A 288 9.36 11.50 -10.00
C GLY A 288 10.22 10.27 -10.23
N PHE A 289 11.34 10.38 -10.95
CA PHE A 289 12.17 9.21 -11.21
C PHE A 289 12.80 8.63 -9.94
N VAL A 290 13.17 9.48 -8.97
CA VAL A 290 13.56 8.99 -7.64
C VAL A 290 12.42 8.20 -6.99
N ALA A 291 11.18 8.71 -7.04
CA ALA A 291 10.02 8.00 -6.53
C ALA A 291 9.76 6.66 -7.22
N LEU A 292 9.95 6.58 -8.54
CA LEU A 292 9.83 5.33 -9.30
C LEU A 292 10.87 4.29 -8.87
N VAL A 293 12.12 4.70 -8.68
CA VAL A 293 13.20 3.81 -8.21
C VAL A 293 12.89 3.31 -6.79
N VAL A 294 12.46 4.18 -5.89
CA VAL A 294 12.09 3.78 -4.53
C VAL A 294 10.92 2.80 -4.54
N ALA A 295 9.89 3.04 -5.37
CA ALA A 295 8.76 2.13 -5.51
C ALA A 295 9.20 0.74 -6.02
N ASP A 296 10.07 0.68 -7.03
CA ASP A 296 10.61 -0.59 -7.55
C ASP A 296 11.41 -1.35 -6.49
N VAL A 297 12.23 -0.66 -5.70
CA VAL A 297 13.01 -1.28 -4.61
C VAL A 297 12.09 -1.87 -3.54
N LEU A 298 11.00 -1.19 -3.20
CA LEU A 298 10.04 -1.66 -2.18
C LEU A 298 9.15 -2.81 -2.68
N ASP A 299 8.88 -2.90 -3.97
CA ASP A 299 8.06 -3.96 -4.57
C ASP A 299 8.84 -5.28 -4.78
N ARG A 300 10.18 -5.27 -4.68
CA ARG A 300 10.99 -6.48 -4.87
C ARG A 300 10.75 -7.48 -3.74
N PRO A 301 10.44 -8.76 -4.05
CA PRO A 301 10.32 -9.79 -3.02
C PRO A 301 11.66 -9.98 -2.31
N VAL A 302 11.64 -9.88 -0.98
CA VAL A 302 12.81 -10.20 -0.15
C VAL A 302 13.15 -11.66 -0.35
N ALA A 303 14.33 -11.96 -0.89
CA ALA A 303 14.78 -13.33 -1.07
C ALA A 303 14.84 -14.05 0.29
N PRO A 304 14.35 -15.30 0.40
CA PRO A 304 14.49 -16.06 1.63
C PRO A 304 15.98 -16.24 1.96
N PRO A 305 16.36 -16.23 3.24
CA PRO A 305 17.74 -16.45 3.64
C PRO A 305 18.26 -17.79 3.09
N PRO A 306 19.54 -17.87 2.69
CA PRO A 306 20.11 -19.10 2.15
C PRO A 306 19.96 -20.23 3.17
N ALA A 307 19.53 -21.40 2.71
CA ALA A 307 19.42 -22.58 3.55
C ALA A 307 20.78 -22.89 4.20
N PRO A 308 20.82 -23.27 5.49
CA PRO A 308 22.06 -23.63 6.15
C PRO A 308 22.72 -24.78 5.38
N GLN A 309 23.95 -24.56 4.92
CA GLN A 309 24.74 -25.60 4.27
C GLN A 309 25.03 -26.69 5.30
N VAL A 310 24.39 -27.84 5.14
CA VAL A 310 24.78 -29.05 5.85
C VAL A 310 26.18 -29.39 5.35
N ARG A 311 27.20 -29.10 6.16
CA ARG A 311 28.54 -29.65 5.94
C ARG A 311 28.39 -31.16 5.99
N GLY A 312 28.51 -31.83 4.84
CA GLY A 312 28.70 -33.27 4.78
C GLY A 312 29.96 -33.58 5.58
N GLY A 313 29.78 -34.27 6.70
CA GLY A 313 30.88 -34.89 7.43
C GLY A 313 31.21 -36.21 6.75
N ASP A 314 32.46 -36.30 6.32
CA ASP A 314 33.17 -37.54 6.01
C ASP A 314 33.28 -38.45 7.25
#